data_AF-X1CMG0-F1
#
_entry.id   AF-X1CMG0-F1
#
_cell.length_a   1.000
_cell.length_b   1.000
_cell.length_c   1.000
_cell.angle_alpha   90.00
_cell.angle_beta   90.00
_cell.angle_gamma   90.00
#
_symmetry.space_group_name_H-M   'P 1'
#
loop_
_entity.id
_entity.type
_entity.pdbx_description
1 polymer ?
#
loop_
_entity_poly.entity_id
_entity_poly.type
_entity_poly.pdbx_seq_one_letter_code
_entity_poly.pdbx_strand_id
1 'polypeptide(L)'
;MPDIDKLEYVGNMIIKESGQSIVPEYWVKESTRQWMYAYGMYGPTYYGYQWWIKEVDGCFSYRAWGRRGQFVVVIPELDMVIVVTSATALPHPPTSIHYSPLFDLVASSVKRERPPKKPLKAVELPDDVKAFITGFNQAIFDLDRMKIANFISDLFLYDGVTKQRYINYLWGTISYVREAKIVLTKFEPEGGIAKIESIAKDKYFKTPYLTGNMIIKESGQWKW
;
A
#
# COMPACT_ATOMS: atom_id res chain seq x y z
N MET A 1 -15.98 7.57 39.79
CA MET A 1 -16.18 7.38 38.33
C MET A 1 -15.42 8.49 37.63
N PRO A 2 -14.72 8.20 36.52
CA PRO A 2 -13.97 9.23 35.80
C PRO A 2 -14.90 10.33 35.30
N ASP A 3 -14.38 11.56 35.29
CA ASP A 3 -15.10 12.76 34.89
C ASP A 3 -15.13 12.82 33.35
N ILE A 4 -16.28 12.47 32.77
CA ILE A 4 -16.43 12.24 31.31
C ILE A 4 -16.05 13.48 30.50
N ASP A 5 -16.24 14.68 31.06
CA ASP A 5 -15.98 15.95 30.40
C ASP A 5 -14.47 16.29 30.29
N LYS A 6 -13.61 15.51 30.94
CA LYS A 6 -12.14 15.73 30.98
C LYS A 6 -11.33 14.68 30.22
N LEU A 7 -11.99 13.85 29.42
CA LEU A 7 -11.39 12.75 28.71
C LEU A 7 -11.00 13.15 27.27
N GLU A 8 -9.75 12.88 26.89
CA GLU A 8 -9.28 12.98 25.51
C GLU A 8 -9.16 11.58 24.88
N TYR A 9 -9.53 11.44 23.61
CA TYR A 9 -9.65 10.15 22.93
C TYR A 9 -8.84 10.05 21.63
N VAL A 10 -8.34 8.85 21.34
CA VAL A 10 -7.94 8.41 20.00
C VAL A 10 -8.61 7.08 19.69
N GLY A 11 -9.54 7.08 18.74
CA GLY A 11 -10.42 5.93 18.50
C GLY A 11 -11.30 5.65 19.73
N ASN A 12 -11.22 4.44 20.28
CA ASN A 12 -11.93 4.04 21.52
C ASN A 12 -11.05 4.16 22.79
N MET A 13 -9.81 4.66 22.67
CA MET A 13 -8.87 4.73 23.78
C MET A 13 -8.91 6.11 24.43
N ILE A 14 -9.19 6.16 25.73
CA ILE A 14 -8.96 7.35 26.56
C ILE A 14 -7.45 7.47 26.78
N ILE A 15 -6.87 8.61 26.45
CA ILE A 15 -5.41 8.82 26.51
C ILE A 15 -4.99 9.84 27.57
N LYS A 16 -5.89 10.73 27.99
CA LYS A 16 -5.69 11.65 29.10
C LYS A 16 -6.96 11.89 29.91
N GLU A 17 -6.79 12.16 31.20
CA GLU A 17 -7.81 12.67 32.11
C GLU A 17 -7.25 13.90 32.82
N SER A 18 -7.95 15.03 32.76
CA SER A 18 -7.52 16.29 33.42
C SER A 18 -6.09 16.74 33.07
N GLY A 19 -5.65 16.49 31.82
CA GLY A 19 -4.30 16.81 31.35
C GLY A 19 -3.22 15.79 31.75
N GLN A 20 -3.54 14.81 32.60
CA GLN A 20 -2.64 13.73 32.97
C GLN A 20 -2.79 12.55 32.00
N SER A 21 -1.67 12.03 31.49
CA SER A 21 -1.68 10.80 30.70
C SER A 21 -2.10 9.63 31.56
N ILE A 22 -3.19 8.97 31.17
CA ILE A 22 -3.64 7.73 31.83
C ILE A 22 -3.05 6.49 31.14
N VAL A 23 -2.56 6.65 29.92
CA VAL A 23 -1.82 5.61 29.20
C VAL A 23 -0.33 5.77 29.51
N PRO A 24 0.33 4.76 30.10
CA PRO A 24 1.76 4.79 30.33
C PRO A 24 2.55 4.82 29.01
N GLU A 25 3.68 5.53 28.99
CA GLU A 25 4.54 5.63 27.79
C GLU A 25 4.98 4.25 27.27
N TYR A 26 5.26 3.30 28.17
CA TYR A 26 5.63 1.93 27.78
C TYR A 26 4.50 1.26 26.99
N TRP A 27 3.23 1.51 27.33
CA TRP A 27 2.10 0.91 26.62
C TRP A 27 1.95 1.48 25.21
N VAL A 28 2.22 2.78 25.03
CA VAL A 28 2.27 3.39 23.70
C VAL A 28 3.35 2.71 22.86
N LYS A 29 4.57 2.56 23.38
CA LYS A 29 5.68 1.88 22.69
C LYS A 29 5.34 0.44 22.33
N GLU A 30 4.80 -0.33 23.27
CA GLU A 30 4.44 -1.74 23.04
C GLU A 30 3.29 -1.87 22.03
N SER A 31 2.25 -1.04 22.14
CA SER A 31 1.09 -1.09 21.23
C SER A 31 1.43 -0.68 19.79
N THR A 32 2.44 0.16 19.61
CA THR A 32 2.88 0.67 18.30
C THR A 32 4.07 -0.11 17.73
N ARG A 33 4.56 -1.15 18.42
CA ARG A 33 5.61 -2.01 17.91
C ARG A 33 5.12 -2.88 16.74
N GLN A 34 6.00 -3.13 15.77
CA GLN A 34 5.75 -4.01 14.63
C GLN A 34 5.75 -5.50 15.07
N TRP A 35 4.69 -5.94 15.75
CA TRP A 35 4.56 -7.31 16.24
C TRP A 35 4.35 -8.32 15.13
N MET A 36 3.59 -7.93 14.10
CA MET A 36 3.29 -8.80 12.98
C MET A 36 3.62 -8.09 11.68
N TYR A 37 4.11 -8.88 10.73
CA TYR A 37 4.22 -8.46 9.35
C TYR A 37 3.02 -8.98 8.58
N ALA A 38 2.26 -8.07 8.00
CA ALA A 38 1.15 -8.35 7.11
C ALA A 38 1.61 -8.09 5.67
N TYR A 39 1.99 -9.15 4.95
CA TYR A 39 2.32 -9.01 3.54
C TYR A 39 1.09 -8.52 2.77
N GLY A 40 1.33 -7.65 1.80
CA GLY A 40 0.28 -7.11 0.94
C GLY A 40 0.81 -6.85 -0.46
N MET A 41 -0.11 -6.60 -1.40
CA MET A 41 0.25 -6.29 -2.79
C MET A 41 0.94 -4.94 -2.96
N TYR A 42 0.78 -4.03 -1.98
CA TYR A 42 1.23 -2.64 -2.03
C TYR A 42 2.30 -2.32 -0.99
N GLY A 43 3.27 -3.23 -0.87
CA GLY A 43 4.43 -3.08 -0.01
C GLY A 43 4.21 -3.50 1.46
N PRO A 44 5.25 -3.34 2.29
CA PRO A 44 5.27 -3.82 3.65
C PRO A 44 4.19 -3.12 4.48
N THR A 45 3.40 -3.93 5.19
CA THR A 45 2.45 -3.44 6.18
C THR A 45 2.70 -4.21 7.47
N TYR A 46 2.76 -3.52 8.59
CA TYR A 46 2.95 -4.13 9.89
C TYR A 46 1.72 -3.90 10.76
N TYR A 47 1.64 -4.66 11.85
CA TYR A 47 0.56 -4.54 12.80
C TYR A 47 1.10 -4.58 14.23
N GLY A 48 0.62 -3.64 15.04
CA GLY A 48 0.80 -3.58 16.48
C GLY A 48 -0.49 -3.93 17.21
N TYR A 49 -0.64 -3.56 18.48
CA TYR A 49 -1.89 -3.78 19.20
C TYR A 49 -2.97 -2.81 18.71
N GLN A 50 -3.82 -3.30 17.79
CA GLN A 50 -4.92 -2.53 17.17
C GLN A 50 -4.46 -1.39 16.25
N TRP A 51 -3.18 -1.37 15.86
CA TRP A 51 -2.60 -0.35 15.00
C TRP A 51 -2.05 -0.96 13.71
N TRP A 52 -2.52 -0.46 12.58
CA TRP A 52 -1.85 -0.70 11.31
C TRP A 52 -0.65 0.24 11.20
N ILE A 53 0.51 -0.31 10.89
CA ILE A 53 1.77 0.44 10.85
C ILE A 53 2.29 0.39 9.42
N LYS A 54 2.47 1.57 8.83
CA LYS A 54 2.97 1.73 7.46
C LYS A 54 3.86 2.94 7.37
N GLU A 55 4.76 2.98 6.40
CA GLU A 55 5.48 4.22 6.10
C GLU A 55 4.63 5.20 5.29
N VAL A 56 4.88 6.49 5.51
CA VAL A 56 4.36 7.63 4.74
C VAL A 56 5.50 8.63 4.59
N ASP A 57 5.86 8.99 3.36
CA ASP A 57 7.02 9.87 3.07
C ASP A 57 8.30 9.45 3.86
N GLY A 58 8.51 8.14 4.05
CA GLY A 58 9.66 7.58 4.78
C GLY A 58 9.63 7.73 6.31
N CYS A 59 8.48 8.10 6.89
CA CYS A 59 8.23 8.14 8.33
C CYS A 59 7.22 7.06 8.72
N PHE A 60 7.33 6.52 9.94
CA PHE A 60 6.32 5.55 10.40
C PHE A 60 4.99 6.25 10.70
N SER A 61 3.92 5.63 10.24
CA SER A 61 2.54 6.07 10.48
C SER A 61 1.75 4.98 11.20
N TYR A 62 1.04 5.36 12.25
CA TYR A 62 0.22 4.50 13.09
C TYR A 62 -1.25 4.80 12.80
N ARG A 63 -1.96 3.80 12.28
CA ARG A 63 -3.28 4.00 11.67
C ARG A 63 -4.35 3.19 12.40
N ALA A 64 -5.30 3.91 12.98
CA ALA A 64 -6.59 3.34 13.35
C ALA A 64 -7.44 3.29 12.08
N TRP A 65 -7.62 2.09 11.54
CA TRP A 65 -8.33 1.88 10.28
C TRP A 65 -9.78 1.50 10.57
N GLY A 66 -10.65 2.49 10.48
CA GLY A 66 -12.08 2.33 10.65
C GLY A 66 -12.81 1.88 9.38
N ARG A 67 -14.08 1.55 9.55
CA ARG A 67 -14.93 1.03 8.48
C ARG A 67 -15.08 2.04 7.33
N ARG A 68 -14.99 1.55 6.09
CA ARG A 68 -15.32 2.29 4.84
C ARG A 68 -14.52 3.58 4.59
N GLY A 69 -13.28 3.67 5.07
CA GLY A 69 -12.40 4.80 4.75
C GLY A 69 -12.29 5.85 5.86
N GLN A 70 -12.77 5.51 7.06
CA GLN A 70 -12.52 6.28 8.27
C GLN A 70 -11.08 5.99 8.73
N PHE A 71 -10.27 7.03 8.96
CA PHE A 71 -8.90 6.85 9.44
C PHE A 71 -8.53 7.88 10.50
N VAL A 72 -7.75 7.43 11.49
CA VAL A 72 -6.84 8.29 12.25
C VAL A 72 -5.43 7.82 11.95
N VAL A 73 -4.57 8.71 11.48
CA VAL A 73 -3.18 8.43 11.13
C VAL A 73 -2.28 9.35 11.94
N VAL A 74 -1.44 8.77 12.79
CA VAL A 74 -0.47 9.51 13.61
C VAL A 74 0.91 9.32 12.99
N ILE A 75 1.65 10.42 12.76
CA ILE A 75 3.00 10.42 12.21
C ILE A 75 3.89 11.26 13.15
N PRO A 76 4.46 10.64 14.21
CA PRO A 76 5.19 11.36 15.25
C PRO A 76 6.37 12.17 14.72
N GLU A 77 7.13 11.62 13.76
CA GLU A 77 8.29 12.30 13.17
C GLU A 77 7.93 13.59 12.41
N LEU A 78 6.65 13.79 12.10
CA LEU A 78 6.15 14.99 11.43
C LEU A 78 5.31 15.89 12.35
N ASP A 79 5.16 15.54 13.64
CA ASP A 79 4.22 16.17 14.57
C ASP A 79 2.81 16.31 13.95
N MET A 80 2.32 15.20 13.38
CA MET A 80 1.14 15.21 12.52
C MET A 80 0.12 14.15 12.92
N VAL A 81 -1.16 14.56 12.92
CA VAL A 81 -2.31 13.67 12.94
C VAL A 81 -3.21 13.98 11.75
N ILE A 82 -3.54 12.97 10.95
CA ILE A 82 -4.49 13.07 9.84
C ILE A 82 -5.76 12.32 10.25
N VAL A 83 -6.89 13.00 10.21
CA VAL A 83 -8.21 12.39 10.42
C VAL A 83 -8.98 12.45 9.11
N VAL A 84 -9.44 11.29 8.65
CA VAL A 84 -10.28 11.17 7.46
C VAL A 84 -11.63 10.62 7.86
N THR A 85 -12.68 11.33 7.44
CA THR A 85 -14.05 10.84 7.53
C THR A 85 -14.62 10.52 6.16
N SER A 86 -15.50 9.53 6.07
CA SER A 86 -16.10 9.08 4.82
C SER A 86 -17.58 8.74 4.96
N ALA A 87 -18.34 8.95 3.89
CA ALA A 87 -19.73 8.55 3.82
C ALA A 87 -19.83 7.01 3.77
N THR A 88 -20.45 6.43 4.79
CA THR A 88 -20.51 4.97 4.90
C THR A 88 -21.63 4.32 4.08
N ALA A 89 -22.38 5.08 3.27
CA ALA A 89 -23.52 4.59 2.50
C ALA A 89 -23.15 4.04 1.10
N LEU A 90 -21.94 4.32 0.58
CA LEU A 90 -21.54 3.91 -0.77
C LEU A 90 -21.32 2.39 -0.88
N PRO A 91 -21.85 1.72 -1.94
CA PRO A 91 -21.89 0.25 -2.04
C PRO A 91 -20.50 -0.40 -2.09
N HIS A 92 -19.52 0.28 -2.66
CA HIS A 92 -18.13 -0.18 -2.73
C HIS A 92 -17.26 0.71 -1.86
N PRO A 93 -16.58 0.17 -0.82
CA PRO A 93 -15.66 0.98 -0.04
C PRO A 93 -14.46 1.37 -0.90
N PRO A 94 -13.99 2.63 -0.88
CA PRO A 94 -12.61 2.89 -1.18
C PRO A 94 -11.78 2.10 -0.15
N THR A 95 -11.06 1.08 -0.61
CA THR A 95 -10.14 0.31 0.23
C THR A 95 -8.96 1.18 0.69
N SER A 96 -8.26 0.80 1.78
CA SER A 96 -7.12 1.57 2.35
C SER A 96 -5.95 1.83 1.40
N ILE A 97 -5.87 1.03 0.34
CA ILE A 97 -4.85 1.15 -0.69
C ILE A 97 -4.92 2.54 -1.34
N HIS A 98 -6.13 3.12 -1.45
CA HIS A 98 -6.36 4.42 -2.07
C HIS A 98 -6.03 5.60 -1.16
N TYR A 99 -6.04 5.40 0.16
CA TYR A 99 -5.75 6.47 1.11
C TYR A 99 -4.26 6.60 1.42
N SER A 100 -3.45 5.56 1.20
CA SER A 100 -1.99 5.69 1.39
C SER A 100 -1.38 6.80 0.51
N PRO A 101 -1.73 6.93 -0.80
CA PRO A 101 -1.37 8.09 -1.61
C PRO A 101 -1.81 9.44 -1.03
N LEU A 102 -3.01 9.53 -0.45
CA LEU A 102 -3.47 10.77 0.20
C LEU A 102 -2.58 11.12 1.39
N PHE A 103 -2.26 10.14 2.24
CA PHE A 103 -1.39 10.35 3.39
C PHE A 103 0.01 10.75 2.96
N ASP A 104 0.56 10.12 1.91
CA ASP A 104 1.85 10.50 1.32
C ASP A 104 1.82 11.94 0.80
N LEU A 105 0.75 12.34 0.12
CA LEU A 105 0.58 13.71 -0.37
C LEU A 105 0.56 14.71 0.79
N VAL A 106 -0.24 14.46 1.83
CA VAL A 106 -0.33 15.34 3.00
C VAL A 106 1.02 15.42 3.72
N ALA A 107 1.67 14.30 3.99
CA ALA A 107 3.00 14.27 4.61
C ALA A 107 4.06 15.00 3.77
N SER A 108 3.98 14.90 2.43
CA SER A 108 4.91 15.59 1.53
C SER A 108 4.77 17.12 1.56
N SER A 109 3.65 17.65 2.06
CA SER A 109 3.43 19.10 2.21
C SER A 109 4.18 19.72 3.39
N VAL A 110 4.63 18.90 4.36
CA VAL A 110 5.44 19.37 5.49
C VAL A 110 6.81 19.82 4.99
N LYS A 111 7.18 21.06 5.31
CA LYS A 111 8.52 21.58 5.01
C LYS A 111 9.52 20.99 6.00
N ARG A 112 10.37 20.10 5.52
CA ARG A 112 11.47 19.49 6.28
C ARG A 112 12.58 19.07 5.35
N GLU A 113 13.77 18.86 5.90
CA GLU A 113 14.84 18.16 5.20
C GLU A 113 14.46 16.69 5.05
N ARG A 114 14.55 16.18 3.82
CA ARG A 114 14.29 14.78 3.51
C ARG A 114 15.61 14.08 3.20
N PRO A 115 15.79 12.82 3.64
CA PRO A 115 16.87 12.02 3.11
C PRO A 115 16.74 11.96 1.58
N PRO A 116 17.85 12.02 0.83
CA PRO A 116 17.81 12.00 -0.62
C PRO A 116 17.08 10.73 -1.08
N LYS A 117 16.06 10.89 -1.91
CA LYS A 117 15.35 9.75 -2.50
C LYS A 117 16.37 8.94 -3.30
N LYS A 118 16.51 7.64 -2.98
CA LYS A 118 17.31 6.74 -3.81
C LYS A 118 16.73 6.79 -5.24
N PRO A 119 17.52 7.25 -6.23
CA PRO A 119 17.03 7.33 -7.59
C PRO A 119 16.62 5.92 -8.05
N LEU A 120 15.55 5.86 -8.84
CA LEU A 120 15.21 4.61 -9.50
C LEU A 120 16.35 4.27 -10.45
N LYS A 121 16.99 3.13 -10.23
CA LYS A 121 17.96 2.61 -11.18
C LYS A 121 17.18 2.16 -12.41
N ALA A 122 17.49 2.75 -13.56
CA ALA A 122 16.93 2.28 -14.82
C ALA A 122 17.37 0.82 -15.02
N VAL A 123 16.41 -0.06 -15.25
CA VAL A 123 16.67 -1.46 -15.59
C VAL A 123 16.61 -1.56 -17.10
N GLU A 124 17.68 -2.02 -17.72
CA GLU A 124 17.64 -2.40 -19.13
C GLU A 124 16.82 -3.68 -19.27
N LEU A 125 15.71 -3.57 -20.00
CA LEU A 125 14.79 -4.68 -20.24
C LEU A 125 14.89 -5.15 -21.70
N PRO A 126 14.83 -6.47 -21.95
CA PRO A 126 14.60 -7.00 -23.29
C PRO A 126 13.29 -6.48 -23.90
N ASP A 127 13.20 -6.42 -25.22
CA ASP A 127 12.05 -5.82 -25.90
C ASP A 127 10.74 -6.60 -25.69
N ASP A 128 10.81 -7.92 -25.54
CA ASP A 128 9.65 -8.75 -25.19
C ASP A 128 9.13 -8.47 -23.77
N VAL A 129 10.03 -8.21 -22.81
CA VAL A 129 9.66 -7.79 -21.44
C VAL A 129 9.09 -6.37 -21.43
N LYS A 130 9.65 -5.44 -22.21
CA LYS A 130 9.08 -4.09 -22.39
C LYS A 130 7.67 -4.16 -22.97
N ALA A 131 7.46 -4.98 -24.00
CA ALA A 131 6.17 -5.18 -24.62
C ALA A 131 5.16 -5.80 -23.63
N PHE A 132 5.59 -6.78 -22.83
CA PHE A 132 4.78 -7.36 -21.75
C PHE A 132 4.30 -6.32 -20.74
N ILE A 133 5.21 -5.53 -20.15
CA ILE A 133 4.86 -4.51 -19.15
C ILE A 133 3.99 -3.40 -19.77
N THR A 134 4.30 -2.99 -20.99
CA THR A 134 3.52 -1.96 -21.71
C THR A 134 2.10 -2.46 -22.00
N GLY A 135 1.97 -3.70 -22.49
CA GLY A 135 0.69 -4.33 -22.76
C GLY A 135 -0.15 -4.51 -21.50
N PHE A 136 0.46 -4.92 -20.39
CA PHE A 136 -0.23 -5.05 -19.12
C PHE A 136 -0.73 -3.71 -18.58
N ASN A 137 0.11 -2.67 -18.61
CA ASN A 137 -0.28 -1.31 -18.24
C ASN A 137 -1.42 -0.79 -19.12
N GLN A 138 -1.37 -1.04 -20.43
CA GLN A 138 -2.42 -0.62 -21.35
C GLN A 138 -3.73 -1.36 -21.08
N ALA A 139 -3.70 -2.66 -20.82
CA ALA A 139 -4.89 -3.43 -20.47
C ALA A 139 -5.55 -2.93 -19.17
N ILE A 140 -4.74 -2.54 -18.18
CA ILE A 140 -5.23 -1.89 -16.95
C ILE A 140 -5.87 -0.53 -17.26
N PHE A 141 -5.21 0.31 -18.05
CA PHE A 141 -5.70 1.63 -18.43
C PHE A 141 -7.03 1.56 -19.20
N ASP A 142 -7.13 0.61 -20.14
CA ASP A 142 -8.32 0.35 -20.96
C ASP A 142 -9.45 -0.35 -20.20
N LEU A 143 -9.22 -0.74 -18.94
CA LEU A 143 -10.16 -1.54 -18.14
C LEU A 143 -10.55 -2.86 -18.83
N ASP A 144 -9.62 -3.50 -19.56
CA ASP A 144 -9.86 -4.75 -20.27
C ASP A 144 -9.56 -5.96 -19.37
N ARG A 145 -10.58 -6.40 -18.61
CA ARG A 145 -10.44 -7.51 -17.65
C ARG A 145 -9.92 -8.80 -18.28
N MET A 146 -10.32 -9.10 -19.51
CA MET A 146 -9.90 -10.33 -20.20
C MET A 146 -8.44 -10.25 -20.61
N LYS A 147 -7.99 -9.12 -21.17
CA LYS A 147 -6.57 -8.91 -21.47
C LYS A 147 -5.72 -8.94 -20.21
N ILE A 148 -6.16 -8.31 -19.12
CA ILE A 148 -5.47 -8.37 -17.82
C ILE A 148 -5.30 -9.83 -17.40
N ALA A 149 -6.36 -10.64 -17.47
CA ALA A 149 -6.31 -12.06 -17.10
C ALA A 149 -5.32 -12.88 -17.94
N ASN A 150 -5.09 -12.51 -19.21
CA ASN A 150 -4.13 -13.19 -20.08
C ASN A 150 -2.67 -12.92 -19.70
N PHE A 151 -2.39 -11.79 -19.04
CA PHE A 151 -1.06 -11.46 -18.52
C PHE A 151 -0.73 -12.15 -17.18
N ILE A 152 -1.67 -12.86 -16.58
CA ILE A 152 -1.49 -13.57 -15.31
C ILE A 152 -1.48 -15.07 -15.59
N SER A 153 -0.43 -15.77 -15.15
CA SER A 153 -0.33 -17.23 -15.31
C SER A 153 -1.42 -17.94 -14.51
N ASP A 154 -1.89 -19.10 -14.99
CA ASP A 154 -2.75 -19.98 -14.19
C ASP A 154 -2.01 -20.59 -12.98
N LEU A 155 -0.67 -20.55 -13.00
CA LEU A 155 0.21 -20.89 -11.87
C LEU A 155 0.41 -19.73 -10.88
N PHE A 156 -0.21 -18.56 -11.12
CA PHE A 156 -0.04 -17.39 -10.25
C PHE A 156 -0.45 -17.71 -8.81
N LEU A 157 0.53 -17.55 -7.91
CA LEU A 157 0.36 -17.69 -6.49
C LEU A 157 1.23 -16.64 -5.78
N TYR A 158 0.60 -15.62 -5.23
CA TYR A 158 1.27 -14.57 -4.48
C TYR A 158 0.71 -14.51 -3.06
N ASP A 159 1.50 -14.90 -2.07
CA ASP A 159 1.08 -14.90 -0.66
C ASP A 159 -0.26 -15.63 -0.43
N GLY A 160 -0.40 -16.82 -1.05
CA GLY A 160 -1.64 -17.61 -0.99
C GLY A 160 -2.79 -17.08 -1.86
N VAL A 161 -2.60 -15.99 -2.60
CA VAL A 161 -3.59 -15.42 -3.52
C VAL A 161 -3.44 -16.03 -4.92
N THR A 162 -4.48 -16.71 -5.39
CA THR A 162 -4.56 -17.30 -6.73
C THR A 162 -4.90 -16.26 -7.81
N LYS A 163 -4.67 -16.60 -9.08
CA LYS A 163 -5.04 -15.77 -10.26
C LYS A 163 -6.45 -15.17 -10.16
N GLN A 164 -7.47 -16.00 -9.91
CA GLN A 164 -8.86 -15.55 -9.87
C GLN A 164 -9.10 -14.53 -8.74
N ARG A 165 -8.54 -14.80 -7.56
CA ARG A 165 -8.68 -13.91 -6.39
C ARG A 165 -7.93 -12.60 -6.62
N TYR A 166 -6.75 -12.66 -7.23
CA TYR A 166 -5.98 -11.48 -7.64
C TYR A 166 -6.75 -10.63 -8.66
N ILE A 167 -7.26 -11.22 -9.74
CA ILE A 167 -8.03 -10.49 -10.76
C ILE A 167 -9.27 -9.82 -10.13
N ASN A 168 -9.98 -10.52 -9.23
CA ASN A 168 -11.13 -9.94 -8.53
C ASN A 168 -10.74 -8.75 -7.65
N TYR A 169 -9.62 -8.86 -6.93
CA TYR A 169 -9.11 -7.78 -6.09
C TYR A 169 -8.65 -6.58 -6.92
N LEU A 170 -7.85 -6.82 -7.98
CA LEU A 170 -7.42 -5.78 -8.91
C LEU A 170 -8.63 -5.09 -9.54
N TRP A 171 -9.61 -5.87 -10.03
CA TRP A 171 -10.82 -5.32 -10.64
C TRP A 171 -11.66 -4.48 -9.66
N GLY A 172 -11.76 -4.88 -8.40
CA GLY A 172 -12.45 -4.10 -7.36
C GLY A 172 -11.75 -2.77 -7.03
N THR A 173 -10.48 -2.61 -7.40
CA THR A 173 -9.64 -1.44 -7.10
C THR A 173 -9.18 -0.68 -8.36
N ILE A 174 -9.48 -1.20 -9.55
CA ILE A 174 -8.86 -0.77 -10.81
C ILE A 174 -9.18 0.68 -11.16
N SER A 175 -10.38 1.17 -10.84
CA SER A 175 -10.79 2.55 -11.11
C SER A 175 -9.88 3.59 -10.46
N TYR A 176 -9.24 3.23 -9.34
CA TYR A 176 -8.35 4.12 -8.61
C TYR A 176 -6.89 4.03 -9.05
N VAL A 177 -6.51 2.97 -9.77
CA VAL A 177 -5.11 2.69 -10.14
C VAL A 177 -4.90 2.63 -11.65
N ARG A 178 -5.94 2.83 -12.47
CA ARG A 178 -5.84 2.72 -13.94
C ARG A 178 -4.84 3.68 -14.58
N GLU A 179 -4.55 4.81 -13.94
CA GLU A 179 -3.55 5.79 -14.41
C GLU A 179 -2.13 5.45 -13.94
N ALA A 180 -1.98 4.53 -13.00
CA ALA A 180 -0.68 4.07 -12.53
C ALA A 180 -0.04 3.16 -13.56
N LYS A 181 1.28 3.32 -13.73
CA LYS A 181 2.12 2.46 -14.56
C LYS A 181 2.94 1.55 -13.67
N ILE A 182 2.88 0.26 -13.94
CA ILE A 182 3.81 -0.71 -13.40
C ILE A 182 5.15 -0.56 -14.08
N VAL A 183 6.21 -0.47 -13.29
CA VAL A 183 7.59 -0.31 -13.75
C VAL A 183 8.46 -1.33 -13.03
N LEU A 184 9.28 -2.07 -13.76
CA LEU A 184 10.27 -2.98 -13.16
C LEU A 184 11.48 -2.17 -12.69
N THR A 185 11.89 -2.41 -11.45
CA THR A 185 13.06 -1.81 -10.80
C THR A 185 14.19 -2.81 -10.61
N LYS A 186 13.92 -4.09 -10.84
CA LYS A 186 14.90 -5.17 -10.90
C LYS A 186 14.41 -6.24 -11.89
N PHE A 187 15.32 -6.83 -12.66
CA PHE A 187 15.05 -7.93 -13.59
C PHE A 187 16.26 -8.86 -13.65
N GLU A 188 16.08 -10.09 -13.19
CA GLU A 188 17.11 -11.14 -13.15
C GLU A 188 16.55 -12.40 -13.83
N PRO A 189 16.81 -12.58 -15.14
CA PRO A 189 16.31 -13.73 -15.88
C PRO A 189 17.12 -14.99 -15.58
N GLU A 190 16.42 -16.11 -15.47
CA GLU A 190 16.96 -17.45 -15.29
C GLU A 190 16.13 -18.41 -16.18
N GLY A 191 16.53 -18.51 -17.46
CA GLY A 191 15.80 -19.29 -18.46
C GLY A 191 14.40 -18.73 -18.75
N GLY A 192 13.37 -19.55 -18.52
CA GLY A 192 11.96 -19.18 -18.72
C GLY A 192 11.33 -18.41 -17.56
N ILE A 193 12.09 -18.05 -16.53
CA ILE A 193 11.62 -17.34 -15.33
C ILE A 193 12.49 -16.09 -15.16
N ALA A 194 11.94 -15.03 -14.57
CA ALA A 194 12.73 -13.90 -14.12
C ALA A 194 12.28 -13.44 -12.72
N LYS A 195 13.26 -13.27 -11.82
CA LYS A 195 13.03 -12.60 -10.54
C LYS A 195 12.97 -11.10 -10.78
N ILE A 196 11.97 -10.45 -10.21
CA ILE A 196 11.72 -9.03 -10.45
C ILE A 196 11.45 -8.27 -9.16
N GLU A 197 11.66 -6.97 -9.22
CA GLU A 197 11.04 -6.01 -8.31
C GLU A 197 10.28 -5.02 -9.17
N SER A 198 9.12 -4.59 -8.69
CA SER A 198 8.29 -3.65 -9.43
C SER A 198 7.59 -2.66 -8.53
N ILE A 199 7.21 -1.53 -9.12
CA ILE A 199 6.48 -0.45 -8.49
C ILE A 199 5.26 -0.11 -9.34
N ALA A 200 4.17 0.25 -8.69
CA ALA A 200 3.08 1.00 -9.30
C ALA A 200 3.33 2.49 -9.06
N LYS A 201 3.33 3.29 -10.13
CA LYS A 201 3.58 4.73 -10.05
C LYS A 201 2.57 5.52 -10.88
N ASP A 202 1.97 6.54 -10.29
CA ASP A 202 1.21 7.57 -10.99
C ASP A 202 1.76 8.97 -10.68
N LYS A 203 0.94 10.01 -10.84
CA LYS A 203 1.29 11.40 -10.50
C LYS A 203 1.45 11.63 -9.00
N TYR A 204 0.71 10.91 -8.16
CA TYR A 204 0.56 11.18 -6.73
C TYR A 204 1.33 10.20 -5.86
N PHE A 205 1.52 8.96 -6.31
CA PHE A 205 2.16 7.93 -5.53
C PHE A 205 3.14 7.07 -6.32
N LYS A 206 3.99 6.41 -5.55
CA LYS A 206 4.87 5.34 -5.99
C LYS A 206 4.91 4.31 -4.87
N THR A 207 4.41 3.11 -5.14
CA THR A 207 4.33 2.02 -4.16
C THR A 207 4.87 0.73 -4.74
N PRO A 208 5.51 -0.16 -3.95
CA PRO A 208 5.85 -1.50 -4.42
C PRO A 208 4.63 -2.23 -4.98
N TYR A 209 4.85 -3.08 -5.97
CA TYR A 209 3.81 -3.87 -6.62
C TYR A 209 4.28 -5.31 -6.77
N LEU A 210 3.46 -6.26 -6.31
CA LEU A 210 3.75 -7.70 -6.32
C LEU A 210 5.20 -8.01 -5.87
N THR A 211 5.54 -7.54 -4.66
CA THR A 211 6.93 -7.51 -4.17
C THR A 211 7.47 -8.92 -3.95
N GLY A 212 8.65 -9.23 -4.51
CA GLY A 212 9.23 -10.57 -4.42
C GLY A 212 8.56 -11.60 -5.33
N ASN A 213 7.68 -11.17 -6.25
CA ASN A 213 7.13 -12.05 -7.26
C ASN A 213 8.13 -12.28 -8.42
N MET A 214 7.79 -13.25 -9.26
CA MET A 214 8.51 -13.58 -10.49
C MET A 214 7.59 -13.36 -11.69
N ILE A 215 8.19 -13.32 -12.89
CA ILE A 215 7.45 -13.52 -14.14
C ILE A 215 7.94 -14.79 -14.80
N ILE A 216 7.03 -15.47 -15.51
CA ILE A 216 7.34 -16.71 -16.22
C ILE A 216 6.98 -16.59 -17.69
N LYS A 217 7.67 -17.35 -18.53
CA LYS A 217 7.46 -17.39 -19.98
C LYS A 217 6.64 -18.62 -20.34
N GLU A 218 5.37 -18.41 -20.69
CA GLU A 218 4.44 -19.45 -21.14
C GLU A 218 4.17 -19.29 -22.63
N SER A 219 4.43 -20.34 -23.43
CA SER A 219 4.22 -20.30 -24.89
C SER A 219 4.85 -19.08 -25.56
N GLY A 220 6.03 -18.65 -25.08
CA GLY A 220 6.75 -17.49 -25.61
C GLY A 220 6.32 -16.13 -25.07
N GLN A 221 5.26 -16.05 -24.24
CA GLN A 221 4.77 -14.80 -23.65
C GLN A 221 5.07 -14.73 -22.15
N TRP A 222 5.56 -13.57 -21.70
CA TRP A 222 5.74 -13.32 -20.27
C TRP A 222 4.40 -13.12 -19.57
N LYS A 223 4.29 -13.65 -18.35
CA LYS A 223 3.14 -13.49 -17.46
C LYS A 223 3.61 -13.30 -16.03
N TRP A 224 2.81 -12.58 -15.25
CA TRP A 224 2.93 -12.52 -13.79
C TRP A 224 2.62 -13.86 -13.15
#